data_AF-A0A552G6C7-F1
#
_entry.id   AF-A0A552G6C7-F1
#
_cell.length_a   1.000
_cell.length_b   1.000
_cell.length_c   1.000
_cell.angle_alpha   90.00
_cell.angle_beta   90.00
_cell.angle_gamma   90.00
#
_symmetry.space_group_name_H-M   'P 1'
#
loop_
_entity.id
_entity.type
_entity.pdbx_description
1 polymer ?
#
loop_
_entity_poly.entity_id
_entity_poly.type
_entity_poly.pdbx_seq_one_letter_code
_entity_poly.pdbx_strand_id
1 'polypeptide(L)'
;MHFFSKPYLTGESGSDLIVGGLGKDTLLGGADADTFVFNTPQDSLLVSYDVIKDLQIGIDKIDGLTALSAAQVKELASVSSLTEANIKTLLNGTNFVANGAATFRVGTQTFLALNDNLAGFSANTDAIIEITGFSGNLANLSII
;
A
#
# COMPACT_ATOMS: atom_id res chain seq x y z
N MET A 1 -17.01 -19.45 -13.10
CA MET A 1 -16.16 -18.29 -12.78
C MET A 1 -15.32 -18.70 -11.58
N HIS A 2 -14.10 -19.18 -11.81
CA HIS A 2 -13.20 -19.63 -10.74
C HIS A 2 -12.12 -18.55 -10.59
N PHE A 3 -12.27 -17.73 -9.55
CA PHE A 3 -11.24 -16.80 -9.12
C PHE A 3 -10.22 -17.60 -8.31
N PHE A 4 -9.12 -18.00 -8.95
CA PHE A 4 -7.92 -18.28 -8.19
C PHE A 4 -7.16 -16.95 -8.15
N SER A 5 -7.00 -16.35 -6.97
CA SER A 5 -6.01 -15.29 -6.81
C SER A 5 -4.67 -15.90 -7.19
N LYS A 6 -4.00 -15.27 -8.15
CA LYS A 6 -2.65 -15.66 -8.52
C LYS A 6 -1.75 -14.89 -7.57
N PRO A 7 -0.83 -15.53 -6.83
CA PRO A 7 0.11 -14.81 -5.97
C PRO A 7 1.12 -13.95 -6.74
N TYR A 8 1.06 -13.95 -8.08
CA TYR A 8 1.91 -13.16 -8.97
C TYR A 8 1.04 -12.60 -10.10
N LEU A 9 0.92 -11.27 -10.14
CA LEU A 9 0.24 -10.52 -11.19
C LEU A 9 1.24 -9.58 -11.85
N THR A 10 1.31 -9.65 -13.16
CA THR A 10 2.05 -8.72 -14.02
C THR A 10 1.06 -8.02 -14.92
N GLY A 11 1.17 -6.70 -15.02
CA GLY A 11 0.60 -5.92 -16.11
C GLY A 11 1.09 -6.44 -17.46
N GLU A 12 0.29 -6.21 -18.49
CA GLU A 12 0.67 -6.43 -19.87
C GLU A 12 1.37 -5.17 -20.40
N SER A 13 1.20 -4.83 -21.68
CA SER A 13 1.67 -3.55 -22.22
C SER A 13 0.54 -2.54 -22.19
N GLY A 14 0.86 -1.28 -21.88
CA GLY A 14 -0.12 -0.21 -21.70
C GLY A 14 -0.47 0.01 -20.23
N SER A 15 -1.32 1.01 -19.99
CA SER A 15 -1.78 1.35 -18.64
C SER A 15 -2.79 0.34 -18.11
N ASP A 16 -2.42 -0.39 -17.06
CA ASP A 16 -3.22 -1.47 -16.49
C ASP A 16 -3.89 -1.11 -15.15
N LEU A 17 -5.00 -1.81 -14.89
CA LEU A 17 -5.62 -1.90 -13.56
C LEU A 17 -5.26 -3.26 -12.96
N ILE A 18 -4.47 -3.26 -11.89
CA ILE A 18 -3.92 -4.47 -11.28
C ILE A 18 -4.58 -4.69 -9.92
N VAL A 19 -5.29 -5.81 -9.80
CA VAL A 19 -6.04 -6.18 -8.59
C VAL A 19 -5.55 -7.54 -8.09
N GLY A 20 -4.79 -7.57 -7.00
CA GLY A 20 -4.37 -8.82 -6.34
C GLY A 20 -5.57 -9.58 -5.76
N GLY A 21 -6.39 -8.85 -5.00
CA GLY A 21 -7.58 -9.38 -4.34
C GLY A 21 -7.22 -9.96 -2.98
N LEU A 22 -7.91 -11.02 -2.57
CA LEU A 22 -7.60 -11.69 -1.30
C LEU A 22 -6.36 -12.57 -1.45
N GLY A 23 -5.44 -12.44 -0.50
CA GLY A 23 -4.27 -13.30 -0.47
C GLY A 23 -3.05 -12.51 -0.02
N LYS A 24 -1.88 -13.06 -0.35
CA LYS A 24 -0.62 -12.31 -0.36
C LYS A 24 -0.12 -12.37 -1.79
N ASP A 25 -0.21 -11.24 -2.47
CA ASP A 25 0.07 -11.15 -3.89
C ASP A 25 1.34 -10.33 -4.14
N THR A 26 2.05 -10.70 -5.21
CA THR A 26 3.17 -9.93 -5.76
C THR A 26 2.68 -9.27 -7.05
N LEU A 27 2.64 -7.95 -7.05
CA LEU A 27 2.10 -7.14 -8.12
C LEU A 27 3.24 -6.44 -8.87
N LEU A 28 3.19 -6.50 -10.20
CA LEU A 28 4.12 -5.84 -11.10
C LEU A 28 3.32 -5.07 -12.15
N GLY A 29 3.58 -3.77 -12.27
CA GLY A 29 2.97 -2.90 -13.28
C GLY A 29 3.62 -3.07 -14.65
N GLY A 30 4.95 -3.01 -14.67
CA GLY A 30 5.71 -2.81 -15.90
C GLY A 30 6.23 -1.38 -16.00
N ALA A 31 6.26 -0.85 -17.23
CA ALA A 31 6.88 0.43 -17.54
C ALA A 31 5.88 1.55 -17.84
N ASP A 32 4.62 1.20 -18.06
CA ASP A 32 3.56 2.14 -18.42
C ASP A 32 2.90 2.69 -17.14
N ALA A 33 1.90 3.57 -17.30
CA ALA A 33 1.25 4.20 -16.14
C ALA A 33 0.16 3.28 -15.57
N ASP A 34 0.51 2.51 -14.53
CA ASP A 34 -0.35 1.48 -13.97
C ASP A 34 -1.07 1.94 -12.70
N THR A 35 -2.17 1.26 -12.37
CA THR A 35 -2.95 1.51 -11.15
C THR A 35 -3.11 0.22 -10.36
N PHE A 36 -2.55 0.19 -9.16
CA PHE A 36 -2.69 -0.92 -8.22
C PHE A 36 -3.90 -0.68 -7.32
N VAL A 37 -4.91 -1.55 -7.39
CA VAL A 37 -6.22 -1.34 -6.78
C VAL A 37 -6.39 -2.19 -5.52
N PHE A 38 -6.76 -1.52 -4.42
CA PHE A 38 -7.12 -2.12 -3.14
C PHE A 38 -8.54 -1.70 -2.78
N ASN A 39 -9.51 -2.56 -3.09
CA ASN A 39 -10.94 -2.27 -2.93
C ASN A 39 -11.37 -2.34 -1.46
N THR A 40 -10.70 -3.19 -0.68
CA THR A 40 -10.98 -3.38 0.75
C THR A 40 -9.67 -3.53 1.53
N PRO A 41 -9.64 -3.24 2.84
CA PRO A 41 -8.47 -3.54 3.64
C PRO A 41 -8.09 -5.02 3.63
N GLN A 42 -9.07 -5.91 3.42
CA GLN A 42 -8.86 -7.36 3.38
C GLN A 42 -7.99 -7.80 2.20
N ASP A 43 -7.87 -6.96 1.17
CA ASP A 43 -7.01 -7.21 0.02
C ASP A 43 -5.53 -7.23 0.42
N SER A 44 -5.14 -6.54 1.52
CA SER A 44 -3.72 -6.47 1.92
C SER A 44 -3.53 -6.22 3.42
N LEU A 45 -4.03 -7.12 4.27
CA LEU A 45 -3.87 -7.03 5.73
C LEU A 45 -2.42 -7.26 6.17
N LEU A 46 -2.04 -6.80 7.37
CA LEU A 46 -0.70 -7.01 7.93
C LEU A 46 -0.23 -8.48 7.90
N VAL A 47 -1.13 -9.45 8.11
CA VAL A 47 -0.80 -10.87 8.13
C VAL A 47 -0.51 -11.44 6.73
N SER A 48 -1.02 -10.79 5.69
CA SER A 48 -0.97 -11.24 4.29
C SER A 48 -0.79 -10.06 3.34
N TYR A 49 0.12 -9.14 3.67
CA TYR A 49 0.29 -7.93 2.87
C TYR A 49 0.81 -8.24 1.47
N ASP A 50 0.31 -7.50 0.50
CA ASP A 50 0.77 -7.49 -0.88
C ASP A 50 2.10 -6.76 -1.04
N VAL A 51 2.78 -7.09 -2.14
CA VAL A 51 4.08 -6.52 -2.48
C VAL A 51 4.03 -5.98 -3.90
N ILE A 52 4.22 -4.68 -4.07
CA ILE A 52 4.43 -4.06 -5.38
C ILE A 52 5.92 -3.96 -5.64
N LYS A 53 6.40 -4.57 -6.73
CA LYS A 53 7.86 -4.71 -6.98
C LYS A 53 8.48 -3.60 -7.82
N ASP A 54 7.70 -2.86 -8.58
CA ASP A 54 8.19 -1.93 -9.61
C ASP A 54 7.49 -0.57 -9.61
N LEU A 55 6.82 -0.20 -8.51
CA LEU A 55 6.08 1.06 -8.38
C LEU A 55 6.92 2.29 -8.81
N GLN A 56 6.45 3.00 -9.83
CA GLN A 56 7.06 4.21 -10.38
C GLN A 56 6.28 5.45 -9.90
N ILE A 57 6.71 6.05 -8.79
CA ILE A 57 5.99 7.18 -8.21
C ILE A 57 6.05 8.41 -9.11
N GLY A 58 4.87 8.95 -9.43
CA GLY A 58 4.68 10.04 -10.40
C GLY A 58 4.25 9.55 -11.78
N ILE A 59 4.27 8.23 -12.01
CA ILE A 59 3.74 7.55 -13.20
C ILE A 59 2.58 6.65 -12.76
N ASP A 60 2.85 5.72 -11.86
CA ASP A 60 1.87 4.80 -11.29
C ASP A 60 1.02 5.44 -10.19
N LYS A 61 -0.11 4.80 -9.92
CA LYS A 61 -1.06 5.19 -8.88
C LYS A 61 -1.43 4.02 -8.00
N ILE A 62 -1.82 4.35 -6.78
CA ILE A 62 -2.57 3.46 -5.90
C ILE A 62 -4.04 3.90 -6.00
N ASP A 63 -4.94 2.98 -6.26
CA ASP A 63 -6.39 3.18 -6.09
C ASP A 63 -6.78 2.55 -4.75
N GLY A 64 -7.10 3.41 -3.79
CA GLY A 64 -7.27 3.02 -2.39
C GLY A 64 -8.70 3.19 -1.90
N LEU A 65 -8.92 2.93 -0.61
CA LEU A 65 -10.24 3.07 0.02
C LEU A 65 -10.77 4.50 -0.01
N THR A 66 -9.87 5.48 -0.12
CA THR A 66 -10.19 6.90 -0.17
C THR A 66 -9.11 7.63 -0.96
N ALA A 67 -9.54 8.51 -1.86
CA ALA A 67 -8.67 9.40 -2.60
C ALA A 67 -7.92 10.35 -1.66
N LEU A 68 -6.59 10.38 -1.76
CA LEU A 68 -5.73 11.25 -0.98
C LEU A 68 -4.74 11.97 -1.89
N SER A 69 -4.65 13.29 -1.72
CA SER A 69 -3.55 14.04 -2.33
C SER A 69 -2.22 13.59 -1.72
N ALA A 70 -1.13 13.71 -2.48
CA ALA A 70 0.19 13.31 -2.02
C ALA A 70 0.62 14.02 -0.71
N ALA A 71 0.15 15.26 -0.49
CA ALA A 71 0.41 16.01 0.74
C ALA A 71 -0.27 15.44 2.00
N GLN A 72 -1.30 14.60 1.82
CA GLN A 72 -2.00 13.92 2.91
C GLN A 72 -1.33 12.61 3.31
N VAL A 73 -0.46 12.05 2.45
CA VAL A 73 0.32 10.85 2.78
C VAL A 73 1.47 11.24 3.71
N LYS A 74 1.49 10.68 4.92
CA LYS A 74 2.54 10.97 5.91
C LYS A 74 3.75 10.07 5.71
N GLU A 75 4.92 10.64 5.43
CA GLU A 75 6.18 9.90 5.49
C GLU A 75 6.69 9.84 6.94
N LEU A 76 6.66 8.66 7.54
CA LEU A 76 7.03 8.41 8.94
C LEU A 76 8.38 7.69 9.04
N ALA A 77 8.89 7.61 10.27
CA ALA A 77 10.18 6.99 10.57
C ALA A 77 10.16 5.45 10.46
N SER A 78 11.21 4.81 10.98
CA SER A 78 11.32 3.35 11.01
C SER A 78 10.76 2.77 12.31
N VAL A 79 10.20 1.56 12.22
CA VAL A 79 9.96 0.68 13.38
C VAL A 79 10.94 -0.49 13.38
N SER A 80 11.16 -1.10 14.55
CA SER A 80 12.15 -2.17 14.72
C SER A 80 11.72 -3.52 14.14
N SER A 81 10.41 -3.78 14.02
CA SER A 81 9.88 -4.98 13.35
C SER A 81 8.45 -4.76 12.86
N LEU A 82 8.04 -5.56 11.87
CA LEU A 82 6.71 -5.53 11.29
C LEU A 82 5.71 -6.29 12.18
N THR A 83 5.41 -5.72 13.36
CA THR A 83 4.38 -6.22 14.28
C THR A 83 3.38 -5.11 14.55
N GLU A 84 2.12 -5.47 14.83
CA GLU A 84 1.08 -4.48 15.11
C GLU A 84 1.46 -3.54 16.26
N ALA A 85 2.04 -4.09 17.34
CA ALA A 85 2.49 -3.31 18.49
C ALA A 85 3.52 -2.24 18.11
N ASN A 86 4.49 -2.60 17.26
CA ASN A 86 5.54 -1.67 16.83
C ASN A 86 5.00 -0.66 15.81
N ILE A 87 4.18 -1.09 14.83
CA ILE A 87 3.58 -0.20 13.84
C ILE A 87 2.71 0.87 14.51
N LYS A 88 1.90 0.50 15.52
CA LYS A 88 1.06 1.42 16.31
C LYS A 88 1.84 2.55 16.99
N THR A 89 3.14 2.38 17.23
CA THR A 89 3.97 3.47 17.80
C THR A 89 4.08 4.65 16.84
N LEU A 90 4.13 4.39 15.52
CA LEU A 90 4.15 5.42 14.48
C LEU A 90 2.74 5.75 13.99
N LEU A 91 1.97 4.73 13.62
CA LEU A 91 0.61 4.84 13.10
C LEU A 91 -0.42 4.92 14.24
N ASN A 92 -0.23 5.90 15.13
CA ASN A 92 -1.20 6.23 16.17
C ASN A 92 -2.28 7.18 15.63
N GLY A 93 -3.34 7.41 16.40
CA GLY A 93 -4.47 8.26 15.96
C GLY A 93 -4.14 9.72 15.66
N THR A 94 -2.93 10.21 16.00
CA THR A 94 -2.46 11.54 15.61
C THR A 94 -1.81 11.54 14.22
N ASN A 95 -1.00 10.52 13.92
CA ASN A 95 -0.23 10.44 12.67
C ASN A 95 -0.96 9.68 11.56
N PHE A 96 -1.88 8.80 11.92
CA PHE A 96 -2.65 7.94 11.02
C PHE A 96 -4.14 8.17 11.28
N VAL A 97 -4.63 9.28 10.74
CA VAL A 97 -6.02 9.73 10.91
C VAL A 97 -6.96 8.86 10.08
N ALA A 98 -8.25 8.85 10.42
CA ALA A 98 -9.29 8.16 9.65
C ALA A 98 -9.22 8.50 8.15
N ASN A 99 -9.29 7.47 7.31
CA ASN A 99 -9.12 7.47 5.86
C ASN A 99 -7.78 8.04 5.37
N GLY A 100 -6.79 8.12 6.25
CA GLY A 100 -5.45 8.61 5.95
C GLY A 100 -4.55 7.53 5.34
N ALA A 101 -3.37 7.97 4.90
CA ALA A 101 -2.32 7.07 4.47
C ALA A 101 -0.98 7.52 5.03
N ALA A 102 -0.08 6.57 5.23
CA ALA A 102 1.27 6.85 5.70
C ALA A 102 2.25 5.84 5.14
N THR A 103 3.50 6.25 4.96
CA THR A 103 4.61 5.36 4.68
C THR A 103 5.52 5.24 5.89
N PHE A 104 6.11 4.07 6.09
CA PHE A 104 7.07 3.81 7.15
C PHE A 104 8.06 2.73 6.72
N ARG A 105 9.12 2.53 7.52
CA ARG A 105 10.17 1.56 7.19
C ARG A 105 10.36 0.48 8.25
N VAL A 106 10.76 -0.70 7.82
CA VAL A 106 11.24 -1.80 8.69
C VAL A 106 12.53 -2.34 8.12
N GLY A 107 13.67 -1.98 8.73
CA GLY A 107 14.98 -2.24 8.15
C GLY A 107 15.12 -1.56 6.80
N THR A 108 15.36 -2.33 5.73
CA THR A 108 15.47 -1.82 4.36
C THR A 108 14.13 -1.72 3.63
N GLN A 109 13.07 -2.34 4.16
CA GLN A 109 11.76 -2.38 3.52
C GLN A 109 10.99 -1.08 3.74
N THR A 110 10.22 -0.68 2.74
CA THR A 110 9.30 0.47 2.80
C THR A 110 7.88 -0.01 2.62
N PHE A 111 6.99 0.45 3.49
CA PHE A 111 5.58 0.08 3.50
C PHE A 111 4.71 1.31 3.30
N LEU A 112 3.60 1.13 2.59
CA LEU A 112 2.46 2.03 2.55
C LEU A 112 1.36 1.42 3.43
N ALA A 113 0.76 2.24 4.29
CA ALA A 113 -0.41 1.91 5.08
C ALA A 113 -1.60 2.75 4.61
N LEU A 114 -2.76 2.11 4.40
CA LEU A 114 -4.03 2.77 4.07
C LEU A 114 -4.99 2.53 5.23
N ASN A 115 -5.49 3.62 5.82
CA ASN A 115 -6.34 3.56 7.00
C ASN A 115 -7.80 3.41 6.62
N ASP A 116 -8.54 2.66 7.43
CA ASP A 116 -10.00 2.68 7.42
C ASP A 116 -10.56 3.99 8.02
N ASN A 117 -11.86 4.01 8.30
CA ASN A 117 -12.55 5.18 8.84
C ASN A 117 -12.29 5.44 10.34
N LEU A 118 -11.39 4.70 10.99
CA LEU A 118 -11.01 4.84 12.38
C LEU A 118 -9.54 5.24 12.50
N ALA A 119 -9.23 6.26 13.30
CA ALA A 119 -7.85 6.71 13.45
C ALA A 119 -6.99 5.70 14.25
N GLY A 120 -5.74 5.52 13.80
CA GLY A 120 -4.76 4.63 14.40
C GLY A 120 -4.82 3.21 13.85
N PHE A 121 -3.65 2.57 13.76
CA PHE A 121 -3.50 1.31 13.04
C PHE A 121 -4.20 0.11 13.71
N SER A 122 -4.82 -0.72 12.89
CA SER A 122 -5.47 -1.98 13.22
C SER A 122 -5.10 -3.04 12.17
N ALA A 123 -4.46 -4.12 12.61
CA ALA A 123 -3.97 -5.16 11.70
C ALA A 123 -5.07 -5.92 10.93
N ASN A 124 -6.34 -5.78 11.34
CA ASN A 124 -7.49 -6.49 10.76
C ASN A 124 -8.34 -5.61 9.85
N THR A 125 -8.14 -4.28 9.89
CA THR A 125 -9.01 -3.33 9.20
C THR A 125 -8.24 -2.28 8.41
N ASP A 126 -6.91 -2.22 8.53
CA ASP A 126 -6.07 -1.37 7.70
C ASP A 126 -5.20 -2.19 6.76
N ALA A 127 -4.96 -1.63 5.57
CA ALA A 127 -4.09 -2.26 4.60
C ALA A 127 -2.63 -1.88 4.86
N ILE A 128 -1.74 -2.85 4.67
CA ILE A 128 -0.29 -2.69 4.58
C ILE A 128 0.14 -3.20 3.22
N ILE A 129 0.92 -2.44 2.48
CA ILE A 129 1.47 -2.83 1.18
C ILE A 129 2.97 -2.61 1.24
N GLU A 130 3.77 -3.61 0.90
CA GLU A 130 5.20 -3.43 0.72
C GLU A 130 5.47 -2.81 -0.65
N ILE A 131 6.16 -1.67 -0.67
CA ILE A 131 6.55 -0.94 -1.90
C ILE A 131 8.06 -0.84 -2.03
N THR A 132 8.81 -1.75 -1.38
CA THR A 132 10.27 -1.77 -1.42
C THR A 132 10.77 -1.84 -2.85
N GLY A 133 11.66 -0.91 -3.22
CA GLY A 133 12.22 -0.83 -4.58
C GLY A 133 11.49 0.16 -5.49
N PHE A 134 10.49 0.89 -4.99
CA PHE A 134 9.86 1.97 -5.74
C PHE A 134 10.88 2.97 -6.30
N SER A 135 10.55 3.59 -7.42
CA SER A 135 11.31 4.71 -8.00
C SER A 135 10.51 6.02 -7.90
N GLY A 136 11.17 7.16 -8.06
CA GLY A 136 10.55 8.48 -7.89
C GLY A 136 10.60 9.00 -6.46
N ASN A 137 9.70 9.93 -6.12
CA ASN A 137 9.68 10.62 -4.83
C ASN A 137 8.35 10.36 -4.10
N LEU A 138 8.41 9.82 -2.88
CA LEU A 138 7.24 9.53 -2.04
C LEU A 138 6.33 10.75 -1.82
N ALA A 139 6.87 11.96 -1.84
CA ALA A 139 6.08 13.19 -1.74
C ALA A 139 5.12 13.42 -2.91
N ASN A 140 5.25 12.63 -3.99
CA ASN A 140 4.39 12.64 -5.17
C ASN A 140 3.52 11.38 -5.27
N LEU A 141 3.49 10.52 -4.24
CA LEU A 141 2.66 9.31 -4.25
C LEU A 141 1.18 9.70 -4.38
N SER A 142 0.55 9.23 -5.45
CA SER A 142 -0.87 9.49 -5.73
C SER A 142 -1.72 8.32 -5.25
N ILE A 143 -2.70 8.63 -4.41
CA ILE A 143 -3.76 7.70 -4.02
C ILE A 143 -5.08 8.27 -4.55
N ILE A 144 -5.70 7.57 -5.50
CA ILE A 144 -6.96 8.00 -6.13
C ILE A 144 -8.17 7.26 -5.56
#